data_AF-A0A1I1CRU6-F1
#
_entry.id   AF-A0A1I1CRU6-F1
#
_cell.length_a   1.000
_cell.length_b   1.000
_cell.length_c   1.000
_cell.angle_alpha   90.00
_cell.angle_beta   90.00
_cell.angle_gamma   90.00
#
_symmetry.space_group_name_H-M   'P 1'
#
loop_
_entity.id
_entity.type
_entity.pdbx_description
1 polymer ?
#
loop_
_entity_poly.entity_id
_entity_poly.type
_entity_poly.pdbx_seq_one_letter_code
_entity_poly.pdbx_strand_id
1 'polypeptide(L)'
;MLVRAVNAIGNGPDSDSKSVTPTAAAGALQAVSMRGDIGRTVGPARTASNNVQVCRTRDYISDDAAISGGLVLYFSAKRVGAGVEVDGDAHALRADIEINGVCVAVTFDGGATSKAISNGAVLVPCDPVPPSAFGLAKFEAGTLFWRKVERTFAVGGAPVYWRTQGNTPGIAGENAFSGAAGTAVSKIGVAGAMTTAGSWTALTAFWGPDLVAGVPDGPMRAVYTYGASLEEGQKDNGGDGASGAGGYIRRGLANVGGKKVAGVNVGMGGERADQFVSTSAYRRQLSAFCNIGLNGYGGNDFSSNRNKEATSASLDQCDAIIKLLLIGGKRIGRLVWHRSPTAPIAGRPSQIRPFARASLISAPIWTHPQRHSLPMAR
;
A
#
# COMPACT_ATOMS: atom_id res chain seq x y z
N MET A 1 -28.22 7.33 -21.76
CA MET A 1 -27.02 7.38 -22.63
C MET A 1 -25.88 6.71 -21.87
N LEU A 2 -25.31 5.68 -22.48
CA LEU A 2 -24.41 4.68 -21.87
C LEU A 2 -23.01 5.30 -21.61
N VAL A 3 -22.58 5.38 -20.34
CA VAL A 3 -21.23 5.82 -19.99
C VAL A 3 -20.26 4.65 -20.20
N ARG A 4 -19.58 4.63 -21.35
CA ARG A 4 -18.40 3.78 -21.54
C ARG A 4 -17.22 4.45 -20.84
N ALA A 5 -16.78 3.86 -19.73
CA ALA A 5 -15.46 4.13 -19.19
C ALA A 5 -14.43 3.78 -20.27
N VAL A 6 -13.71 4.79 -20.76
CA VAL A 6 -12.63 4.59 -21.72
C VAL A 6 -11.50 3.89 -20.97
N ASN A 7 -11.20 2.67 -21.41
CA ASN A 7 -9.92 2.00 -21.22
C ASN A 7 -8.79 2.98 -21.56
N ALA A 8 -8.20 3.63 -20.56
CA ALA A 8 -6.94 4.37 -20.72
C ALA A 8 -5.73 3.49 -20.34
N ILE A 9 -5.89 2.18 -20.46
CA ILE A 9 -4.80 1.23 -20.69
C ILE A 9 -5.19 0.50 -21.98
N GLY A 10 -4.77 1.00 -23.14
CA GLY A 10 -5.03 0.34 -24.42
C GLY A 10 -4.65 1.12 -25.67
N ASN A 11 -3.66 0.57 -26.38
CA ASN A 11 -3.63 0.42 -27.84
C ASN A 11 -3.24 1.63 -28.72
N GLY A 12 -2.06 2.20 -28.47
CA GLY A 12 -1.23 2.62 -29.61
C GLY A 12 -0.57 1.38 -30.24
N PRO A 13 -0.29 1.36 -31.55
CA PRO A 13 0.44 0.26 -32.18
C PRO A 13 1.92 0.31 -31.78
N ASP A 14 2.22 0.03 -30.50
CA ASP A 14 3.51 -0.49 -30.10
C ASP A 14 3.36 -2.02 -30.12
N SER A 15 3.58 -2.62 -31.29
CA SER A 15 3.53 -4.07 -31.51
C SER A 15 4.73 -4.82 -30.92
N ASP A 16 5.35 -4.28 -29.88
CA ASP A 16 6.25 -5.05 -29.02
C ASP A 16 5.41 -5.64 -27.90
N SER A 17 4.69 -6.73 -28.20
CA SER A 17 4.11 -7.64 -27.22
C SER A 17 5.22 -8.35 -26.44
N LYS A 18 6.07 -7.58 -25.75
CA LYS A 18 6.95 -8.11 -24.73
C LYS A 18 6.06 -8.39 -23.54
N SER A 19 5.57 -9.64 -23.47
CA SER A 19 4.99 -10.16 -22.25
C SER A 19 5.99 -9.90 -21.13
N VAL A 20 5.64 -8.95 -20.26
CA VAL A 20 6.46 -8.60 -19.12
C VAL A 20 6.30 -9.72 -18.11
N THR A 21 7.22 -10.68 -18.11
CA THR A 21 7.32 -11.67 -17.04
C THR A 21 7.91 -10.94 -15.82
N PRO A 22 7.16 -10.77 -14.71
CA PRO A 22 7.72 -10.28 -13.47
C PRO A 22 8.88 -11.21 -13.07
N THR A 23 10.05 -10.65 -12.80
CA THR A 23 11.26 -11.43 -12.47
C THR A 23 11.53 -11.37 -10.97
N ALA A 24 10.48 -11.34 -10.15
CA ALA A 24 10.67 -11.62 -8.74
C ALA A 24 10.91 -13.12 -8.60
N ALA A 25 12.02 -13.49 -7.96
CA ALA A 25 12.33 -14.87 -7.69
C ALA A 25 11.18 -15.50 -6.89
N ALA A 26 10.71 -16.67 -7.32
CA ALA A 26 9.87 -17.51 -6.48
C ALA A 26 10.57 -17.71 -5.12
N GLY A 27 9.82 -17.67 -4.02
CA GLY A 27 10.39 -17.91 -2.68
C GLY A 27 10.77 -16.66 -1.89
N ALA A 28 10.67 -15.45 -2.45
CA ALA A 28 10.95 -14.23 -1.67
C ALA A 28 9.68 -13.60 -1.09
N LEU A 29 9.77 -13.11 0.15
CA LEU A 29 8.66 -12.44 0.84
C LEU A 29 8.27 -11.14 0.10
N GLN A 30 7.00 -11.02 -0.28
CA GLN A 30 6.48 -9.92 -1.09
C GLN A 30 5.15 -9.42 -0.54
N ALA A 31 4.75 -8.21 -0.90
CA ALA A 31 3.40 -7.72 -0.67
C ALA A 31 2.44 -8.57 -1.50
N VAL A 32 1.47 -9.20 -0.83
CA VAL A 32 0.51 -10.13 -1.47
C VAL A 32 -0.90 -9.56 -1.57
N SER A 33 -1.15 -8.48 -0.83
CA SER A 33 -2.44 -7.81 -0.72
C SER A 33 -2.48 -6.57 -1.62
N MET A 34 -3.68 -6.24 -2.11
CA MET A 34 -3.93 -4.99 -2.85
C MET A 34 -4.01 -3.74 -1.93
N ARG A 35 -3.78 -3.90 -0.62
CA ARG A 35 -3.90 -2.87 0.41
C ARG A 35 -2.75 -2.92 1.41
N GLY A 36 -1.75 -2.07 1.16
CA GLY A 36 -0.87 -1.52 2.17
C GLY A 36 -1.02 0.00 2.21
N ASP A 37 -1.14 0.58 3.39
CA ASP A 37 -1.30 2.01 3.60
C ASP A 37 -0.56 2.42 4.86
N ILE A 38 0.06 3.60 4.84
CA ILE A 38 0.73 4.16 6.01
C ILE A 38 -0.21 5.05 6.83
N GLY A 39 0.10 5.19 8.11
CA GLY A 39 -0.54 6.16 9.00
C GLY A 39 -0.24 7.61 8.60
N ARG A 40 -1.29 8.45 8.49
CA ARG A 40 -1.18 9.87 8.07
C ARG A 40 -1.97 10.81 8.98
N THR A 41 -3.18 10.39 9.35
CA THR A 41 -4.10 11.24 10.14
C THR A 41 -4.01 10.90 11.61
N VAL A 42 -3.83 11.91 12.46
CA VAL A 42 -3.84 11.77 13.92
C VAL A 42 -5.26 12.00 14.43
N GLY A 43 -5.79 11.03 15.17
CA GLY A 43 -7.05 11.16 15.87
C GLY A 43 -6.93 11.94 17.18
N PRO A 44 -8.05 12.34 17.79
CA PRO A 44 -8.02 12.98 19.10
C PRO A 44 -7.46 12.04 20.16
N ALA A 45 -6.89 12.61 21.22
CA ALA A 45 -6.40 11.87 22.38
C ALA A 45 -7.49 10.94 22.94
N ARG A 46 -7.09 9.73 23.33
CA ARG A 46 -7.99 8.72 23.90
C ARG A 46 -8.38 9.06 25.33
N THR A 47 -9.62 8.80 25.66
CA THR A 47 -10.17 8.84 27.02
C THR A 47 -10.40 7.41 27.52
N ALA A 48 -10.67 7.25 28.81
CA ALA A 48 -11.02 5.93 29.36
C ALA A 48 -12.25 5.28 28.68
N SER A 49 -13.13 6.09 28.08
CA SER A 49 -14.33 5.60 27.40
C SER A 49 -14.13 5.14 25.96
N ASN A 50 -12.96 5.40 25.34
CA ASN A 50 -12.73 5.13 23.91
C ASN A 50 -11.29 4.69 23.56
N ASN A 51 -10.54 4.23 24.56
CA ASN A 51 -9.12 3.88 24.42
C ASN A 51 -8.85 2.52 23.75
N VAL A 52 -9.88 1.74 23.46
CA VAL A 52 -9.80 0.57 22.58
C VAL A 52 -10.42 0.93 21.25
N GLN A 53 -9.78 0.53 20.15
CA GLN A 53 -10.33 0.66 18.82
C GLN A 53 -10.22 -0.68 18.08
N VAL A 54 -11.23 -1.04 17.29
CA VAL A 54 -11.16 -2.21 16.39
C VAL A 54 -11.60 -1.86 14.97
N CYS A 55 -10.90 -2.37 13.97
CA CYS A 55 -11.17 -2.12 12.55
C CYS A 55 -11.18 -3.43 11.79
N ARG A 56 -12.23 -3.68 11.00
CA ARG A 56 -12.32 -4.79 10.05
C ARG A 56 -12.19 -4.22 8.65
N THR A 57 -11.21 -4.72 7.92
CA THR A 57 -10.93 -4.30 6.54
C THR A 57 -10.93 -5.49 5.62
N ARG A 58 -11.52 -5.31 4.45
CA ARG A 58 -11.53 -6.30 3.38
C ARG A 58 -10.17 -6.31 2.69
N ASP A 59 -9.78 -7.44 2.16
CA ASP A 59 -8.58 -7.54 1.34
C ASP A 59 -8.67 -8.71 0.36
N TYR A 60 -7.76 -8.74 -0.60
CA TYR A 60 -7.61 -9.84 -1.54
C TYR A 60 -6.15 -10.20 -1.72
N ILE A 61 -5.87 -11.49 -1.84
CA ILE A 61 -4.61 -11.96 -2.42
C ILE A 61 -4.57 -11.54 -3.89
N SER A 62 -3.40 -11.13 -4.37
CA SER A 62 -3.15 -10.82 -5.79
C SER A 62 -3.68 -11.93 -6.71
N ASP A 63 -4.19 -11.55 -7.87
CA ASP A 63 -4.65 -12.50 -8.90
C ASP A 63 -3.48 -13.11 -9.70
N ASP A 64 -2.23 -12.77 -9.37
CA ASP A 64 -1.04 -13.23 -10.10
C ASP A 64 -0.49 -14.58 -9.60
N ALA A 65 -0.55 -14.88 -8.30
CA ALA A 65 0.02 -16.09 -7.72
C ALA A 65 -0.66 -16.49 -6.40
N ALA A 66 -0.68 -17.80 -6.12
CA ALA A 66 -1.07 -18.33 -4.82
C ALA A 66 0.07 -18.20 -3.78
N ILE A 67 -0.28 -18.28 -2.49
CA ILE A 67 0.65 -18.13 -1.37
C ILE A 67 0.65 -19.40 -0.51
N SER A 68 1.76 -20.12 -0.45
CA SER A 68 1.92 -21.31 0.39
C SER A 68 2.60 -21.04 1.75
N GLY A 69 3.50 -20.06 1.82
CA GLY A 69 4.34 -19.80 3.01
C GLY A 69 3.65 -19.11 4.20
N GLY A 70 2.35 -18.81 4.10
CA GLY A 70 1.61 -18.07 5.11
C GLY A 70 1.50 -16.57 4.83
N LEU A 71 0.61 -15.91 5.59
CA LEU A 71 0.46 -14.46 5.57
C LEU A 71 1.13 -13.84 6.80
N VAL A 72 1.88 -12.76 6.58
CA VAL A 72 2.53 -11.96 7.63
C VAL A 72 1.95 -10.55 7.57
N LEU A 73 1.41 -10.08 8.69
CA LEU A 73 0.94 -8.71 8.86
C LEU A 73 2.06 -7.87 9.49
N TYR A 74 2.37 -6.73 8.87
CA TYR A 74 3.38 -5.78 9.36
C TYR A 74 2.71 -4.55 9.94
N PHE A 75 3.09 -4.17 11.16
CA PHE A 75 2.52 -3.03 11.87
C PHE A 75 3.61 -2.02 12.26
N SER A 76 3.24 -0.75 12.34
CA SER A 76 4.13 0.31 12.80
C SER A 76 3.41 1.27 13.74
N ALA A 77 4.18 1.94 14.58
CA ALA A 77 3.78 3.16 15.29
C ALA A 77 4.53 4.36 14.69
N LYS A 78 4.46 4.49 13.37
CA LYS A 78 4.93 5.65 12.61
C LYS A 78 3.76 6.35 11.95
N ARG A 79 3.94 7.63 11.67
CA ARG A 79 3.06 8.39 10.78
C ARG A 79 3.86 9.33 9.91
N VAL A 80 3.24 9.79 8.83
CA VAL A 80 3.74 10.93 8.07
C VAL A 80 2.87 12.14 8.37
N GLY A 81 3.47 13.22 8.87
CA GLY A 81 2.79 14.48 9.15
C GLY A 81 3.59 15.65 8.61
N ALA A 82 2.96 16.58 7.89
CA ALA A 82 3.60 17.79 7.37
C ALA A 82 4.92 17.57 6.57
N GLY A 83 5.05 16.44 5.86
CA GLY A 83 6.22 16.14 5.01
C GLY A 83 7.32 15.37 5.73
N VAL A 84 7.13 15.04 7.01
CA VAL A 84 8.11 14.33 7.82
C VAL A 84 7.52 13.07 8.44
N GLU A 85 8.34 12.03 8.49
CA GLU A 85 8.05 10.85 9.28
C GLU A 85 8.27 11.17 10.75
N VAL A 86 7.26 10.89 11.57
CA VAL A 86 7.30 11.12 13.01
C VAL A 86 6.75 9.90 13.74
N ASP A 87 7.09 9.80 15.01
CA ASP A 87 6.60 8.72 15.86
C ASP A 87 5.10 8.88 16.11
N GLY A 88 4.41 7.75 16.05
CA GLY A 88 3.08 7.59 16.62
C GLY A 88 3.18 7.04 18.03
N ASP A 89 2.05 7.07 18.74
CA ASP A 89 1.98 6.61 20.12
C ASP A 89 1.95 5.09 20.23
N ALA A 90 2.55 4.60 21.31
CA ALA A 90 2.56 3.20 21.67
C ALA A 90 1.15 2.68 21.94
N HIS A 91 0.97 1.41 21.66
CA HIS A 91 -0.31 0.72 21.85
C HIS A 91 -0.10 -0.78 22.00
N ALA A 92 -1.02 -1.43 22.69
CA ALA A 92 -1.17 -2.88 22.60
C ALA A 92 -1.97 -3.22 21.33
N LEU A 93 -1.57 -4.28 20.65
CA LEU A 93 -2.11 -4.71 19.38
C LEU A 93 -2.59 -6.15 19.47
N ARG A 94 -3.76 -6.44 18.90
CA ARG A 94 -4.27 -7.78 18.60
C ARG A 94 -4.83 -7.78 17.19
N ALA A 95 -4.75 -8.91 16.50
CA ALA A 95 -5.36 -9.03 15.17
C ALA A 95 -5.83 -10.45 14.87
N ASP A 96 -6.68 -10.58 13.87
CA ASP A 96 -7.01 -11.86 13.24
C ASP A 96 -7.15 -11.70 11.73
N ILE A 97 -7.09 -12.86 11.06
CA ILE A 97 -7.43 -13.02 9.65
C ILE A 97 -8.67 -13.92 9.59
N GLU A 98 -9.63 -13.55 8.74
CA GLU A 98 -10.86 -14.29 8.51
C GLU A 98 -10.96 -14.68 7.02
N ILE A 99 -11.06 -15.97 6.76
CA ILE A 99 -11.24 -16.54 5.42
C ILE A 99 -12.38 -17.56 5.50
N ASN A 100 -13.37 -17.45 4.61
CA ASN A 100 -14.52 -18.36 4.54
C ASN A 100 -15.23 -18.60 5.89
N GLY A 101 -15.31 -17.57 6.73
CA GLY A 101 -15.94 -17.63 8.06
C GLY A 101 -15.07 -18.26 9.16
N VAL A 102 -13.86 -18.72 8.85
CA VAL A 102 -12.88 -19.18 9.84
C VAL A 102 -12.00 -18.01 10.26
N CYS A 103 -11.98 -17.70 11.56
CA CYS A 103 -11.10 -16.68 12.14
C CYS A 103 -9.88 -17.33 12.79
N VAL A 104 -8.69 -16.87 12.40
CA VAL A 104 -7.42 -17.26 13.00
C VAL A 104 -6.80 -16.01 13.62
N ALA A 105 -6.67 -16.01 14.94
CA ALA A 105 -5.94 -14.96 15.65
C ALA A 105 -4.46 -15.00 15.22
N VAL A 106 -3.89 -13.83 14.94
CA VAL A 106 -2.46 -13.74 14.67
C VAL A 106 -1.69 -13.82 15.99
N THR A 107 -0.48 -14.36 15.93
CA THR A 107 0.43 -14.41 17.08
C THR A 107 1.68 -13.59 16.81
N PHE A 108 2.46 -13.34 17.86
CA PHE A 108 3.72 -12.60 17.82
C PHE A 108 4.74 -13.33 18.68
N ASP A 109 6.01 -13.19 18.33
CA ASP A 109 7.16 -13.72 19.09
C ASP A 109 7.00 -15.22 19.45
N GLY A 110 6.46 -16.02 18.54
CA GLY A 110 6.30 -17.47 18.73
C GLY A 110 5.06 -17.89 19.53
N GLY A 111 3.97 -17.11 19.50
CA GLY A 111 2.66 -17.55 20.01
C GLY A 111 1.88 -16.54 20.85
N ALA A 112 2.42 -15.37 21.17
CA ALA A 112 1.70 -14.36 21.94
C ALA A 112 0.54 -13.76 21.12
N THR A 113 -0.68 -13.77 21.63
CA THR A 113 -1.88 -13.27 20.91
C THR A 113 -2.05 -11.73 20.98
N SER A 114 -1.08 -11.05 21.59
CA SER A 114 -1.01 -9.60 21.67
C SER A 114 0.44 -9.13 21.67
N LYS A 115 0.70 -7.95 21.10
CA LYS A 115 2.03 -7.33 21.08
C LYS A 115 1.94 -5.87 21.52
N ALA A 116 2.86 -5.43 22.38
CA ALA A 116 3.07 -4.01 22.60
C ALA A 116 3.91 -3.43 21.45
N ILE A 117 3.36 -2.45 20.75
CA ILE A 117 4.05 -1.68 19.73
C ILE A 117 4.55 -0.40 20.40
N SER A 118 5.87 -0.23 20.48
CA SER A 118 6.50 0.95 21.08
C SER A 118 6.36 2.19 20.19
N ASN A 119 6.52 3.38 20.77
CA ASN A 119 6.55 4.63 20.00
C ASN A 119 7.57 4.53 18.87
N GLY A 120 7.18 4.91 17.66
CA GLY A 120 8.10 4.92 16.52
C GLY A 120 8.50 3.55 15.98
N ALA A 121 7.95 2.45 16.48
CA ALA A 121 8.26 1.11 15.95
C ALA A 121 7.94 1.03 14.44
N VAL A 122 8.79 0.34 13.69
CA VAL A 122 8.66 0.17 12.24
C VAL A 122 8.57 -1.31 11.89
N LEU A 123 7.66 -1.67 10.99
CA LEU A 123 7.57 -3.00 10.38
C LEU A 123 7.67 -4.16 11.38
N VAL A 124 6.92 -4.09 12.48
CA VAL A 124 6.79 -5.16 13.46
C VAL A 124 5.95 -6.28 12.84
N PRO A 125 6.52 -7.46 12.54
CA PRO A 125 5.78 -8.56 11.95
C PRO A 125 5.01 -9.33 13.01
N CYS A 126 3.88 -9.93 12.62
CA CYS A 126 3.32 -11.08 13.33
C CYS A 126 4.03 -12.37 12.91
N ASP A 127 3.80 -13.46 13.65
CA ASP A 127 4.17 -14.79 13.19
C ASP A 127 3.39 -15.12 11.90
N PRO A 128 3.96 -15.90 10.96
CA PRO A 128 3.24 -16.30 9.75
C PRO A 128 1.96 -17.09 10.07
N VAL A 129 0.84 -16.70 9.45
CA VAL A 129 -0.42 -17.44 9.54
C VAL A 129 -0.51 -18.40 8.36
N PRO A 130 -0.33 -19.72 8.56
CA PRO A 130 -0.28 -20.68 7.46
C PRO A 130 -1.68 -20.94 6.87
N PRO A 131 -1.77 -21.35 5.59
CA PRO A 131 -3.04 -21.78 4.98
C PRO A 131 -3.74 -22.90 5.76
N SER A 132 -2.98 -23.81 6.37
CA SER A 132 -3.50 -24.94 7.14
C SER A 132 -4.32 -24.53 8.36
N ALA A 133 -4.09 -23.33 8.90
CA ALA A 133 -4.91 -22.78 9.99
C ALA A 133 -6.37 -22.52 9.56
N PHE A 134 -6.62 -22.44 8.25
CA PHE A 134 -7.94 -22.30 7.64
C PHE A 134 -8.42 -23.60 6.97
N GLY A 135 -7.70 -24.72 7.13
CA GLY A 135 -7.98 -25.96 6.42
C GLY A 135 -7.65 -25.91 4.92
N LEU A 136 -6.77 -24.98 4.51
CA LEU A 136 -6.36 -24.79 3.11
C LEU A 136 -4.95 -25.34 2.87
N ALA A 137 -4.67 -25.78 1.65
CA ALA A 137 -3.30 -26.16 1.25
C ALA A 137 -2.44 -24.92 0.92
N LYS A 138 -3.07 -23.88 0.36
CA LYS A 138 -2.49 -22.59 0.01
C LYS A 138 -3.57 -21.52 -0.02
N PHE A 139 -3.19 -20.26 0.05
CA PHE A 139 -4.11 -19.16 -0.26
C PHE A 139 -4.13 -18.96 -1.78
N GLU A 140 -5.23 -19.30 -2.43
CA GLU A 140 -5.35 -19.17 -3.88
C GLU A 140 -5.28 -17.70 -4.32
N ALA A 141 -4.81 -17.47 -5.55
CA ALA A 141 -4.82 -16.15 -6.16
C ALA A 141 -6.25 -15.58 -6.16
N GLY A 142 -6.40 -14.30 -5.81
CA GLY A 142 -7.71 -13.66 -5.73
C GLY A 142 -8.56 -13.99 -4.50
N THR A 143 -8.05 -14.80 -3.57
CA THR A 143 -8.76 -15.13 -2.33
C THR A 143 -9.15 -13.86 -1.58
N LEU A 144 -10.46 -13.70 -1.34
CA LEU A 144 -11.00 -12.69 -0.45
C LEU A 144 -10.70 -13.08 1.00
N PHE A 145 -10.20 -12.13 1.77
CA PHE A 145 -10.06 -12.30 3.21
C PHE A 145 -10.40 -11.00 3.94
N TRP A 146 -10.59 -11.10 5.25
CA TRP A 146 -10.77 -9.96 6.12
C TRP A 146 -9.68 -9.97 7.17
N ARG A 147 -9.24 -8.77 7.54
CA ARG A 147 -8.33 -8.58 8.67
C ARG A 147 -9.01 -7.70 9.69
N LYS A 148 -9.01 -8.15 10.95
CA LYS A 148 -9.45 -7.35 12.09
C LYS A 148 -8.24 -6.96 12.91
N VAL A 149 -8.16 -5.69 13.26
CA VAL A 149 -7.06 -5.13 14.04
C VAL A 149 -7.63 -4.32 15.19
N GLU A 150 -7.30 -4.74 16.41
CA GLU A 150 -7.65 -4.08 17.65
C GLU A 150 -6.41 -3.43 18.24
N ARG A 151 -6.55 -2.16 18.66
CA ARG A 151 -5.51 -1.39 19.32
C ARG A 151 -6.02 -0.83 20.62
N THR A 152 -5.22 -0.92 21.67
CA THR A 152 -5.50 -0.31 22.97
C THR A 152 -4.40 0.69 23.29
N PHE A 153 -4.80 1.93 23.53
CA PHE A 153 -3.90 3.03 23.86
C PHE A 153 -4.01 3.38 25.35
N ALA A 154 -2.96 3.99 25.89
CA ALA A 154 -3.07 4.71 27.15
C ALA A 154 -4.02 5.91 27.01
N VAL A 155 -4.66 6.32 28.10
CA VAL A 155 -5.41 7.59 28.14
C VAL A 155 -4.45 8.74 27.83
N GLY A 156 -4.87 9.66 26.96
CA GLY A 156 -4.03 10.72 26.40
C GLY A 156 -3.36 10.36 25.07
N GLY A 157 -3.21 9.06 24.75
CA GLY A 157 -2.59 8.62 23.50
C GLY A 157 -3.42 8.98 22.27
N ALA A 158 -2.76 9.33 21.17
CA ALA A 158 -3.36 9.76 19.91
C ALA A 158 -3.20 8.66 18.84
N PRO A 159 -4.30 8.01 18.42
CA PRO A 159 -4.24 6.97 17.40
C PRO A 159 -3.93 7.56 16.02
N VAL A 160 -3.21 6.79 15.23
CA VAL A 160 -2.92 7.12 13.82
C VAL A 160 -3.83 6.30 12.90
N TYR A 161 -4.34 6.93 11.84
CA TYR A 161 -5.22 6.34 10.85
C TYR A 161 -4.65 6.48 9.44
N TRP A 162 -4.98 5.54 8.57
CA TRP A 162 -4.64 5.58 7.14
C TRP A 162 -5.48 6.58 6.38
N ARG A 163 -6.76 6.60 6.72
CA ARG A 163 -7.80 7.41 6.11
C ARG A 163 -8.89 7.72 7.12
N THR A 164 -9.51 8.88 6.94
CA THR A 164 -10.79 9.21 7.56
C THR A 164 -11.82 9.19 6.43
N GLN A 165 -12.76 8.24 6.46
CA GLN A 165 -13.90 8.26 5.55
C GLN A 165 -14.95 9.26 6.06
N GLY A 166 -15.85 9.71 5.19
CA GLY A 166 -17.15 10.22 5.61
C GLY A 166 -17.96 9.11 6.31
N ASN A 167 -19.06 9.47 6.98
CA ASN A 167 -19.85 8.64 7.91
C ASN A 167 -20.44 7.30 7.38
N THR A 168 -20.06 6.82 6.20
CA THR A 168 -20.55 5.56 5.63
C THR A 168 -19.38 4.73 5.11
N PRO A 169 -19.25 3.45 5.51
CA PRO A 169 -18.25 2.56 4.94
C PRO A 169 -18.44 2.50 3.42
N GLY A 170 -17.41 2.90 2.67
CA GLY A 170 -17.44 2.80 1.20
C GLY A 170 -17.50 1.35 0.69
N ILE A 171 -17.35 0.36 1.59
CA ILE A 171 -17.32 -1.08 1.28
C ILE A 171 -18.14 -1.84 2.32
N ALA A 172 -19.14 -2.59 1.85
CA ALA A 172 -19.98 -3.44 2.70
C ALA A 172 -19.13 -4.42 3.52
N GLY A 173 -19.39 -4.50 4.83
CA GLY A 173 -18.68 -5.37 5.78
C GLY A 173 -17.40 -4.78 6.39
N GLU A 174 -16.91 -3.65 5.88
CA GLU A 174 -15.87 -2.87 6.56
C GLU A 174 -16.48 -1.98 7.62
N ASN A 175 -15.91 -1.98 8.83
CA ASN A 175 -16.34 -1.09 9.90
C ASN A 175 -15.17 -0.83 10.84
N ALA A 176 -15.21 0.30 11.52
CA ALA A 176 -14.33 0.62 12.63
C ALA A 176 -15.16 1.05 13.83
N PHE A 177 -14.70 0.71 15.04
CA PHE A 177 -15.35 1.05 16.29
C PHE A 177 -14.32 1.47 17.34
N SER A 178 -14.77 2.23 18.35
CA SER A 178 -14.04 2.45 19.60
C SER A 178 -14.89 2.10 20.80
N GLY A 179 -14.26 1.72 21.90
CA GLY A 179 -14.90 1.43 23.17
C GLY A 179 -13.93 1.59 24.33
N ALA A 180 -14.41 1.30 25.54
CA ALA A 180 -13.64 1.38 26.77
C ALA A 180 -12.91 0.06 27.06
N ALA A 181 -11.64 0.13 27.43
CA ALA A 181 -10.89 -1.02 27.90
C ALA A 181 -11.56 -1.65 29.13
N GLY A 182 -11.60 -2.98 29.18
CA GLY A 182 -12.23 -3.73 30.28
C GLY A 182 -13.77 -3.82 30.21
N THR A 183 -14.43 -3.00 29.38
CA THR A 183 -15.89 -3.07 29.18
C THR A 183 -16.25 -3.56 27.78
N ALA A 184 -15.53 -3.10 26.76
CA ALA A 184 -15.77 -3.51 25.39
C ALA A 184 -15.27 -4.96 25.18
N VAL A 185 -16.19 -5.87 24.85
CA VAL A 185 -15.82 -7.25 24.49
C VAL A 185 -15.08 -7.21 23.16
N SER A 186 -13.86 -7.77 23.15
CA SER A 186 -12.99 -7.81 21.97
C SER A 186 -13.72 -8.45 20.78
N LYS A 187 -13.48 -7.90 19.59
CA LYS A 187 -14.03 -8.45 18.34
C LYS A 187 -13.02 -9.36 17.61
N ILE A 188 -11.83 -9.55 18.20
CA ILE A 188 -10.81 -10.46 17.69
C ILE A 188 -11.21 -11.92 17.93
N GLY A 189 -11.02 -12.78 16.94
CA GLY A 189 -11.42 -14.19 16.95
C GLY A 189 -12.90 -14.44 16.63
N VAL A 190 -13.70 -13.40 16.42
CA VAL A 190 -15.14 -13.51 16.15
C VAL A 190 -15.44 -13.32 14.66
N ALA A 191 -15.95 -14.35 13.98
CA ALA A 191 -16.24 -14.31 12.56
C ALA A 191 -17.41 -13.37 12.18
N GLY A 192 -17.44 -12.95 10.91
CA GLY A 192 -18.50 -12.14 10.34
C GLY A 192 -18.34 -10.64 10.52
N ALA A 193 -19.37 -9.91 10.07
CA ALA A 193 -19.38 -8.46 10.14
C ALA A 193 -19.44 -7.97 11.60
N MET A 194 -18.61 -6.98 11.93
CA MET A 194 -18.66 -6.33 13.24
C MET A 194 -19.88 -5.42 13.33
N THR A 195 -20.57 -5.46 14.49
CA THR A 195 -21.73 -4.62 14.83
C THR A 195 -21.44 -3.72 16.02
N THR A 196 -22.23 -2.65 16.19
CA THR A 196 -22.16 -1.69 17.31
C THR A 196 -22.60 -2.24 18.67
N ALA A 197 -22.98 -3.52 18.76
CA ALA A 197 -23.40 -4.11 20.03
C ALA A 197 -22.25 -4.17 21.05
N GLY A 198 -22.55 -3.87 22.32
CA GLY A 198 -21.65 -4.09 23.47
C GLY A 198 -20.62 -2.98 23.71
N SER A 199 -21.08 -1.77 24.05
CA SER A 199 -20.23 -0.60 24.41
C SER A 199 -19.30 -0.08 23.30
N TRP A 200 -19.58 -0.44 22.04
CA TRP A 200 -18.83 0.01 20.88
C TRP A 200 -19.53 1.19 20.17
N THR A 201 -18.76 2.24 19.90
CA THR A 201 -19.19 3.41 19.12
C THR A 201 -18.55 3.35 17.74
N ALA A 202 -19.34 3.58 16.69
CA ALA A 202 -18.85 3.59 15.31
C ALA A 202 -17.80 4.69 15.08
N LEU A 203 -16.77 4.35 14.30
CA LEU A 203 -15.74 5.26 13.82
C LEU A 203 -15.73 5.30 12.30
N THR A 204 -15.34 6.45 11.77
CA THR A 204 -15.14 6.65 10.33
C THR A 204 -13.67 6.57 9.92
N ALA A 205 -12.79 6.36 10.89
CA ALA A 205 -11.35 6.27 10.68
C ALA A 205 -10.93 4.80 10.59
N PHE A 206 -10.15 4.47 9.56
CA PHE A 206 -9.71 3.10 9.28
C PHE A 206 -8.19 2.96 9.47
N TRP A 207 -7.78 1.78 9.92
CA TRP A 207 -6.38 1.38 10.09
C TRP A 207 -6.23 -0.14 9.92
N GLY A 208 -5.00 -0.62 10.03
CA GLY A 208 -4.64 -2.03 10.10
C GLY A 208 -3.11 -2.20 10.00
N PRO A 209 -2.60 -3.32 9.46
CA PRO A 209 -1.18 -3.47 9.13
C PRO A 209 -0.77 -2.62 7.91
N ASP A 210 0.38 -1.97 7.97
CA ASP A 210 0.92 -1.18 6.87
C ASP A 210 1.15 -2.02 5.61
N LEU A 211 1.33 -3.33 5.78
CA LEU A 211 1.57 -4.30 4.73
C LEU A 211 1.05 -5.70 5.13
N VAL A 212 0.49 -6.43 4.17
CA VAL A 212 0.34 -7.89 4.23
C VAL A 212 1.31 -8.52 3.25
N ALA A 213 2.20 -9.36 3.77
CA ALA A 213 3.22 -10.05 2.99
C ALA A 213 3.03 -11.56 3.01
N GLY A 214 3.63 -12.24 2.05
CA GLY A 214 3.67 -13.69 1.95
C GLY A 214 4.67 -14.12 0.89
N VAL A 215 4.92 -15.42 0.80
CA VAL A 215 5.81 -15.99 -0.20
C VAL A 215 4.97 -16.54 -1.36
N PRO A 216 4.99 -15.91 -2.54
CA PRO A 216 4.22 -16.39 -3.68
C PRO A 216 4.84 -17.65 -4.30
N ASP A 217 4.00 -18.57 -4.74
CA ASP A 217 4.38 -19.83 -5.39
C ASP A 217 4.94 -19.62 -6.81
N GLY A 218 4.85 -18.40 -7.33
CA GLY A 218 5.34 -18.02 -8.64
C GLY A 218 5.52 -16.51 -8.79
N PRO A 219 5.86 -16.02 -10.00
CA PRO A 219 5.99 -14.61 -10.27
C PRO A 219 4.71 -13.83 -9.94
N MET A 220 4.82 -12.81 -9.09
CA MET A 220 3.71 -11.96 -8.67
C MET A 220 4.09 -10.49 -8.86
N ARG A 221 3.17 -9.64 -9.30
CA ARG A 221 3.39 -8.18 -9.30
C ARG A 221 3.02 -7.61 -7.94
N ALA A 222 3.90 -6.77 -7.40
CA ALA A 222 3.72 -6.03 -6.17
C ALA A 222 4.19 -4.58 -6.35
N VAL A 223 3.25 -3.64 -6.24
CA VAL A 223 3.44 -2.24 -6.61
C VAL A 223 3.67 -1.36 -5.38
N TYR A 224 4.83 -0.73 -5.30
CA TYR A 224 5.14 0.32 -4.33
C TYR A 224 4.81 1.69 -4.94
N THR A 225 3.78 2.34 -4.44
CA THR A 225 3.36 3.66 -4.90
C THR A 225 3.88 4.73 -3.95
N TYR A 226 4.60 5.70 -4.49
CA TYR A 226 5.14 6.84 -3.78
C TYR A 226 4.92 8.12 -4.60
N GLY A 227 4.62 9.21 -3.92
CA GLY A 227 4.18 10.43 -4.59
C GLY A 227 3.49 11.37 -3.62
N ALA A 228 2.73 12.28 -4.19
CA ALA A 228 2.17 13.42 -3.49
C ALA A 228 0.68 13.20 -3.15
N SER A 229 -0.10 14.29 -3.10
CA SER A 229 -1.54 14.29 -2.85
C SER A 229 -2.35 13.42 -3.81
N LEU A 230 -1.92 13.30 -5.07
CA LEU A 230 -2.64 12.49 -6.05
C LEU A 230 -2.51 11.01 -5.71
N GLU A 231 -1.29 10.54 -5.47
CA GLU A 231 -1.00 9.13 -5.16
C GLU A 231 -1.54 8.75 -3.79
N GLU A 232 -1.52 9.67 -2.82
CA GLU A 232 -2.24 9.51 -1.55
C GLU A 232 -3.75 9.26 -1.79
N GLY A 233 -4.31 9.80 -2.87
CA GLY A 233 -5.75 9.79 -3.11
C GLY A 233 -6.48 10.90 -2.35
N GLN A 234 -5.82 12.04 -2.11
CA GLN A 234 -6.42 13.16 -1.39
C GLN A 234 -7.70 13.63 -2.12
N LYS A 235 -8.82 13.72 -1.38
CA LYS A 235 -10.17 14.07 -1.87
C LYS A 235 -10.79 13.06 -2.85
N ASP A 236 -10.20 11.87 -2.99
CA ASP A 236 -10.76 10.76 -3.75
C ASP A 236 -11.49 9.81 -2.79
N ASN A 237 -12.79 10.05 -2.59
CA ASN A 237 -13.56 9.49 -1.48
C ASN A 237 -13.82 7.98 -1.59
N GLY A 238 -13.38 7.22 -0.57
CA GLY A 238 -13.88 5.93 -0.01
C GLY A 238 -14.09 4.66 -0.86
N GLY A 239 -13.20 3.65 -0.86
CA GLY A 239 -13.46 2.36 -1.53
C GLY A 239 -12.22 1.56 -1.91
N ASP A 240 -12.34 0.65 -2.89
CA ASP A 240 -11.21 -0.10 -3.51
C ASP A 240 -11.17 0.05 -5.03
N GLY A 241 -12.24 0.53 -5.66
CA GLY A 241 -12.54 0.26 -7.08
C GLY A 241 -14.00 0.60 -7.36
N ALA A 242 -14.47 0.41 -8.59
CA ALA A 242 -15.83 0.82 -9.01
C ALA A 242 -16.92 0.39 -8.02
N SER A 243 -17.90 1.28 -7.79
CA SER A 243 -18.94 1.27 -6.74
C SER A 243 -18.53 1.81 -5.36
N GLY A 244 -17.51 2.67 -5.24
CA GLY A 244 -17.26 3.38 -3.97
C GLY A 244 -16.11 4.40 -3.97
N ALA A 245 -14.92 4.02 -4.49
CA ALA A 245 -13.68 4.80 -4.75
C ALA A 245 -12.53 4.91 -3.68
N GLY A 246 -11.43 4.17 -3.84
CA GLY A 246 -10.32 4.07 -2.85
C GLY A 246 -9.06 4.93 -3.05
N GLY A 247 -9.13 6.08 -3.72
CA GLY A 247 -7.93 6.66 -4.34
C GLY A 247 -7.63 5.98 -5.67
N TYR A 248 -7.20 6.76 -6.69
CA TYR A 248 -7.10 6.25 -8.07
C TYR A 248 -6.13 5.09 -8.23
N ILE A 249 -5.02 5.09 -7.49
CA ILE A 249 -4.04 4.01 -7.52
C ILE A 249 -4.66 2.72 -7.02
N ARG A 250 -5.33 2.76 -5.86
CA ARG A 250 -6.00 1.59 -5.30
C ARG A 250 -7.09 1.06 -6.23
N ARG A 251 -7.87 1.95 -6.86
CA ARG A 251 -8.83 1.57 -7.92
C ARG A 251 -8.16 0.90 -9.11
N GLY A 252 -7.03 1.43 -9.55
CA GLY A 252 -6.25 0.85 -10.64
C GLY A 252 -5.75 -0.54 -10.28
N LEU A 253 -5.14 -0.71 -9.11
CA LEU A 253 -4.60 -1.98 -8.63
C LEU A 253 -5.69 -3.02 -8.36
N ALA A 254 -6.89 -2.61 -7.93
CA ALA A 254 -8.02 -3.53 -7.76
C ALA A 254 -8.61 -4.03 -9.10
N ASN A 255 -8.26 -3.40 -10.22
CA ASN A 255 -8.77 -3.77 -11.55
C ASN A 255 -7.77 -3.44 -12.68
N VAL A 256 -6.67 -4.19 -12.74
CA VAL A 256 -5.72 -4.18 -13.87
C VAL A 256 -6.15 -5.24 -14.88
N GLY A 257 -7.05 -4.86 -15.79
CA GLY A 257 -7.58 -5.78 -16.81
C GLY A 257 -8.40 -6.93 -16.21
N GLY A 258 -9.23 -6.64 -15.20
CA GLY A 258 -10.02 -7.63 -14.47
C GLY A 258 -9.29 -8.29 -13.30
N LYS A 259 -8.00 -8.01 -13.13
CA LYS A 259 -7.15 -8.61 -12.08
C LYS A 259 -6.82 -7.64 -10.95
N LYS A 260 -6.75 -8.15 -9.73
CA LYS A 260 -6.23 -7.48 -8.54
C LYS A 260 -4.72 -7.66 -8.49
N VAL A 261 -4.00 -6.57 -8.29
CA VAL A 261 -2.54 -6.53 -8.19
C VAL A 261 -2.17 -6.07 -6.79
N ALA A 262 -1.20 -6.76 -6.17
CA ALA A 262 -0.72 -6.40 -4.85
C ALA A 262 0.00 -5.04 -4.87
N GLY A 263 -0.04 -4.34 -3.74
CA GLY A 263 0.70 -3.10 -3.61
C GLY A 263 0.57 -2.41 -2.26
N VAL A 264 1.46 -1.44 -2.06
CA VAL A 264 1.53 -0.57 -0.90
C VAL A 264 1.52 0.87 -1.39
N ASN A 265 0.68 1.70 -0.78
CA ASN A 265 0.60 3.12 -1.05
C ASN A 265 1.20 3.94 0.09
N VAL A 266 2.31 4.61 -0.21
CA VAL A 266 3.03 5.49 0.72
C VAL A 266 3.00 6.96 0.31
N GLY A 267 2.14 7.32 -0.66
CA GLY A 267 1.97 8.70 -1.09
C GLY A 267 1.57 9.62 0.07
N MET A 268 2.02 10.87 0.01
CA MET A 268 1.78 11.86 1.05
C MET A 268 1.44 13.25 0.47
N GLY A 269 0.30 13.78 0.89
CA GLY A 269 -0.18 15.08 0.44
C GLY A 269 0.76 16.23 0.75
N GLY A 270 0.94 17.13 -0.22
CA GLY A 270 1.84 18.28 -0.09
C GLY A 270 3.34 17.97 -0.17
N GLU A 271 3.74 16.70 -0.27
CA GLU A 271 5.15 16.32 -0.35
C GLU A 271 5.76 16.59 -1.74
N ARG A 272 7.01 17.03 -1.74
CA ARG A 272 7.88 17.18 -2.92
C ARG A 272 8.91 16.05 -3.02
N ALA A 273 9.52 15.89 -4.21
CA ALA A 273 10.52 14.85 -4.42
C ALA A 273 11.74 14.98 -3.47
N ASP A 274 12.23 16.20 -3.23
CA ASP A 274 13.37 16.45 -2.32
C ASP A 274 13.08 16.10 -0.85
N GLN A 275 11.84 16.32 -0.43
CA GLN A 275 11.39 15.97 0.91
C GLN A 275 11.36 14.46 1.05
N PHE A 276 10.79 13.74 0.07
CA PHE A 276 10.85 12.29 0.07
C PHE A 276 12.30 11.79 0.13
N VAL A 277 13.23 12.39 -0.61
CA VAL A 277 14.66 12.02 -0.56
C VAL A 277 15.28 12.19 0.84
N SER A 278 14.80 13.12 1.65
CA SER A 278 15.40 13.42 2.96
C SER A 278 14.64 12.81 4.15
N THR A 279 13.34 12.52 4.04
CA THR A 279 12.48 12.24 5.21
C THR A 279 11.72 10.91 5.16
N SER A 280 11.98 10.03 4.18
CA SER A 280 11.19 8.79 3.96
C SER A 280 11.84 7.48 4.40
N ALA A 281 12.66 7.50 5.45
CA ALA A 281 13.44 6.34 5.87
C ALA A 281 12.58 5.12 6.23
N TYR A 282 11.43 5.32 6.89
CA TYR A 282 10.47 4.28 7.22
C TYR A 282 9.73 3.80 5.96
N ARG A 283 9.12 4.71 5.19
CA ARG A 283 8.33 4.35 4.01
C ARG A 283 9.13 3.54 2.99
N ARG A 284 10.40 3.90 2.78
CA ARG A 284 11.30 3.18 1.87
C ARG A 284 11.47 1.71 2.22
N GLN A 285 11.40 1.33 3.50
CA GLN A 285 11.56 -0.06 3.90
C GLN A 285 10.43 -0.94 3.33
N LEU A 286 9.23 -0.39 3.15
CA LEU A 286 8.10 -1.09 2.53
C LEU A 286 8.36 -1.45 1.05
N SER A 287 9.26 -0.73 0.36
CA SER A 287 9.59 -1.04 -1.03
C SER A 287 10.33 -2.36 -1.21
N ALA A 288 10.97 -2.89 -0.15
CA ALA A 288 11.63 -4.20 -0.17
C ALA A 288 10.67 -5.38 -0.42
N PHE A 289 9.36 -5.15 -0.26
CA PHE A 289 8.32 -6.14 -0.50
C PHE A 289 7.68 -6.01 -1.90
N CYS A 290 8.15 -5.07 -2.72
CA CYS A 290 7.55 -4.73 -4.01
C CYS A 290 8.59 -4.84 -5.12
N ASN A 291 8.14 -5.13 -6.35
CA ASN A 291 9.01 -5.25 -7.54
C ASN A 291 8.75 -4.17 -8.60
N ILE A 292 7.70 -3.38 -8.42
CA ILE A 292 7.35 -2.27 -9.31
C ILE A 292 7.22 -1.01 -8.45
N GLY A 293 7.93 0.05 -8.82
CA GLY A 293 7.75 1.39 -8.26
C GLY A 293 6.85 2.25 -9.15
N LEU A 294 5.94 3.02 -8.56
CA LEU A 294 5.19 4.08 -9.21
C LEU A 294 5.49 5.41 -8.52
N ASN A 295 6.15 6.31 -9.25
CA ASN A 295 6.53 7.64 -8.78
C ASN A 295 5.55 8.70 -9.33
N GLY A 296 4.87 9.42 -8.45
CA GLY A 296 3.98 10.53 -8.83
C GLY A 296 4.44 11.93 -8.39
N TYR A 297 5.69 12.12 -7.98
CA TYR A 297 6.20 13.44 -7.62
C TYR A 297 6.39 14.37 -8.83
N GLY A 298 6.60 15.66 -8.54
CA GLY A 298 6.78 16.72 -9.54
C GLY A 298 5.69 17.79 -9.48
N GLY A 299 4.45 17.42 -9.16
CA GLY A 299 3.34 18.37 -9.06
C GLY A 299 3.60 19.47 -8.00
N ASN A 300 3.92 19.04 -6.77
CA ASN A 300 4.20 19.97 -5.67
C ASN A 300 5.55 20.68 -5.81
N ASP A 301 6.50 20.08 -6.52
CA ASP A 301 7.79 20.69 -6.83
C ASP A 301 7.57 21.97 -7.66
N PHE A 302 6.81 21.87 -8.75
CA PHE A 302 6.48 23.02 -9.59
C PHE A 302 5.54 24.02 -8.90
N SER A 303 4.56 23.56 -8.11
CA SER A 303 3.68 24.48 -7.36
C SER A 303 4.42 25.25 -6.27
N SER A 304 5.60 24.77 -5.85
CA SER A 304 6.49 25.43 -4.89
C SER A 304 7.60 26.23 -5.57
N ASN A 305 7.46 26.55 -6.86
CA ASN A 305 8.42 27.30 -7.66
C ASN A 305 9.83 26.65 -7.78
N ARG A 306 9.95 25.32 -7.64
CA ARG A 306 11.20 24.65 -8.00
C ARG A 306 11.37 24.65 -9.51
N ASN A 307 12.59 24.90 -9.97
CA ASN A 307 12.92 24.82 -11.39
C ASN A 307 12.93 23.35 -11.88
N LYS A 308 12.94 23.16 -13.20
CA LYS A 308 12.89 21.84 -13.82
C LYS A 308 14.13 20.99 -13.50
N GLU A 309 15.29 21.62 -13.38
CA GLU A 309 16.58 20.97 -13.12
C GLU A 309 16.60 20.35 -11.73
N ALA A 310 16.28 21.14 -10.70
CA ALA A 310 16.22 20.68 -9.32
C ALA A 310 15.10 19.65 -9.11
N THR A 311 13.98 19.79 -9.81
CA THR A 311 12.89 18.80 -9.78
C THR A 311 13.34 17.48 -10.40
N SER A 312 13.96 17.52 -11.59
CA SER A 312 14.44 16.32 -12.29
C SER A 312 15.50 15.58 -11.48
N ALA A 313 16.46 16.32 -10.89
CA ALA A 313 17.50 15.74 -10.04
C ALA A 313 16.90 15.00 -8.82
N SER A 314 15.90 15.59 -8.15
CA SER A 314 15.25 14.93 -7.02
C SER A 314 14.41 13.72 -7.45
N LEU A 315 13.74 13.77 -8.61
CA LEU A 315 13.02 12.61 -9.15
C LEU A 315 13.96 11.46 -9.49
N ASP A 316 15.13 11.75 -10.07
CA ASP A 316 16.15 10.75 -10.37
C ASP A 316 16.72 10.13 -9.09
N GLN A 317 16.91 10.93 -8.03
CA GLN A 317 17.31 10.43 -6.71
C GLN A 317 16.25 9.53 -6.08
N CYS A 318 14.97 9.93 -6.11
CA CYS A 318 13.87 9.09 -5.64
C CYS A 318 13.91 7.72 -6.34
N ASP A 319 14.03 7.73 -7.66
CA ASP A 319 14.03 6.50 -8.45
C ASP A 319 15.27 5.64 -8.23
N ALA A 320 16.45 6.25 -8.07
CA ALA A 320 17.67 5.53 -7.77
C ALA A 320 17.56 4.81 -6.41
N ILE A 321 17.07 5.52 -5.38
CA ILE A 321 16.87 4.95 -4.04
C ILE A 321 15.87 3.80 -4.09
N ILE A 322 14.70 4.00 -4.71
CA ILE A 322 13.66 2.96 -4.75
C ILE A 322 14.09 1.77 -5.61
N LYS A 323 14.76 1.98 -6.75
CA LYS A 323 15.34 0.87 -7.54
C LYS A 323 16.30 0.03 -6.72
N LEU A 324 17.09 0.61 -5.84
CA LEU A 324 18.02 -0.16 -5.01
C LEU A 324 17.28 -1.09 -4.06
N LEU A 325 16.11 -0.67 -3.56
CA LEU A 325 15.35 -1.36 -2.52
C LEU A 325 14.29 -2.34 -3.06
N LEU A 326 13.75 -2.13 -4.26
CA LEU A 326 12.77 -3.06 -4.86
C LEU A 326 13.34 -4.47 -5.03
N ILE A 327 12.51 -5.47 -4.75
CA ILE A 327 12.83 -6.88 -4.95
C ILE A 327 12.78 -7.24 -6.44
N GLY A 328 13.65 -8.16 -6.88
CA GLY A 328 13.68 -8.84 -8.19
C GLY A 328 13.04 -8.13 -9.40
N GLY A 329 13.86 -7.73 -10.39
CA GLY A 329 13.36 -7.17 -11.66
C GLY A 329 12.84 -5.74 -11.52
N LYS A 330 13.71 -4.83 -11.08
CA LYS A 330 13.47 -3.43 -10.71
C LYS A 330 12.85 -2.61 -11.86
N ARG A 331 11.57 -2.22 -11.72
CA ARG A 331 10.91 -1.30 -12.67
C ARG A 331 10.36 -0.10 -11.94
N ILE A 332 10.54 1.09 -12.52
CA ILE A 332 9.88 2.31 -12.04
C ILE A 332 9.13 2.94 -13.20
N GLY A 333 7.83 3.18 -12.99
CA GLY A 333 7.02 4.06 -13.83
C GLY A 333 6.92 5.44 -13.19
N ARG A 334 7.04 6.50 -13.99
CA ARG A 334 6.75 7.88 -13.57
C ARG A 334 5.38 8.31 -14.08
N LEU A 335 4.59 8.92 -13.20
CA LEU A 335 3.31 9.54 -13.50
C LEU A 335 3.49 11.05 -13.39
N VAL A 336 3.56 11.73 -14.54
CA VAL A 336 3.65 13.20 -14.57
C VAL A 336 2.32 13.76 -15.03
N TRP A 337 1.63 14.44 -14.11
CA TRP A 337 0.37 15.10 -14.38
C TRP A 337 0.62 16.58 -14.67
N HIS A 338 0.19 17.06 -15.84
CA HIS A 338 0.17 18.47 -16.16
C HIS A 338 -1.25 18.87 -16.57
N ARG A 339 -1.84 19.81 -15.83
CA ARG A 339 -3.06 20.49 -16.29
C ARG A 339 -2.61 21.58 -17.25
N SER A 340 -2.81 21.39 -18.54
CA SER A 340 -2.59 22.47 -19.51
C SER A 340 -3.49 23.66 -19.11
N PRO A 341 -2.96 24.87 -18.91
CA PRO A 341 -3.75 26.07 -18.75
C PRO A 341 -4.30 26.44 -20.13
N THR A 342 -5.24 25.64 -20.65
CA THR A 342 -6.09 26.15 -21.71
C THR A 342 -7.05 27.10 -21.02
N ALA A 343 -6.85 28.40 -21.25
CA ALA A 343 -7.92 29.38 -21.16
C ALA A 343 -9.17 28.76 -21.80
N PRO A 344 -10.37 28.97 -21.24
CA PRO A 344 -11.57 28.38 -21.80
C PRO A 344 -11.69 28.80 -23.27
N ILE A 345 -11.40 27.89 -24.19
CA ILE A 345 -11.78 28.04 -25.59
C ILE A 345 -13.29 27.87 -25.55
N ALA A 346 -14.03 28.97 -25.68
CA ALA A 346 -15.48 28.97 -25.74
C ALA A 346 -15.94 27.87 -26.72
N GLY A 347 -16.70 26.90 -26.21
CA GLY A 347 -17.27 25.81 -27.01
C GLY A 347 -16.51 24.48 -27.04
N ARG A 348 -15.40 24.28 -26.30
CA ARG A 348 -14.80 22.93 -26.15
C ARG A 348 -14.64 22.52 -24.69
N PRO A 349 -15.21 21.38 -24.26
CA PRO A 349 -15.00 20.88 -22.90
C PRO A 349 -13.51 20.58 -22.67
N SER A 350 -12.98 21.09 -21.56
CA SER A 350 -11.58 20.95 -21.17
C SER A 350 -11.16 19.47 -21.10
N GLN A 351 -10.30 19.03 -22.01
CA GLN A 351 -9.75 17.68 -22.00
C GLN A 351 -8.46 17.65 -21.18
N ILE A 352 -8.46 16.86 -20.10
CA ILE A 352 -7.23 16.46 -19.41
C ILE A 352 -6.49 15.50 -20.34
N ARG A 353 -5.26 15.85 -20.75
CA ARG A 353 -4.37 14.94 -21.50
C ARG A 353 -3.24 14.46 -20.58
N PRO A 354 -3.15 13.17 -20.26
CA PRO A 354 -1.96 12.64 -19.60
C PRO A 354 -0.78 12.61 -20.60
N PHE A 355 0.37 13.14 -20.18
CA PHE A 355 1.65 12.88 -20.83
C PHE A 355 2.29 11.68 -20.13
N ALA A 356 2.00 10.47 -20.60
CA ALA A 356 2.76 9.29 -20.19
C ALA A 356 4.07 9.25 -20.98
N ARG A 357 5.20 9.54 -20.33
CA ARG A 357 6.53 9.19 -20.85
C ARG A 357 7.04 8.01 -20.03
N ALA A 358 6.89 6.80 -20.54
CA ALA A 358 7.55 5.63 -19.98
C ALA A 358 9.03 5.69 -20.39
N SER A 359 9.91 6.25 -19.54
CA SER A 359 11.35 6.08 -19.72
C SER A 359 11.78 4.73 -19.15
N LEU A 360 11.77 3.70 -19.99
CA LEU A 360 12.55 2.49 -19.74
C LEU A 360 14.03 2.87 -19.86
N ILE A 361 14.66 3.21 -18.73
CA ILE A 361 16.13 3.32 -18.68
C ILE A 361 16.66 1.88 -18.69
N SER A 362 17.00 1.39 -19.88
CA SER A 362 17.72 0.13 -20.07
C SER A 362 19.13 0.26 -19.48
N ALA A 363 19.54 -0.71 -18.65
CA ALA A 363 20.90 -0.80 -18.14
C ALA A 363 21.90 -1.08 -19.29
N PRO A 364 23.16 -0.63 -19.18
CA PRO A 364 24.21 -0.96 -20.14
C PRO A 364 24.58 -2.44 -20.00
N ILE A 365 24.77 -3.09 -21.15
CA ILE A 365 25.27 -4.46 -21.28
C ILE A 365 26.64 -4.53 -20.61
N TRP A 366 26.74 -5.40 -19.61
CA TRP A 366 28.00 -5.77 -18.97
C TRP A 366 28.81 -6.60 -19.98
N THR A 367 29.80 -6.00 -20.63
CA THR A 367 30.72 -6.72 -21.52
C THR A 367 31.71 -7.53 -20.68
N HIS A 368 31.74 -8.84 -20.88
CA HIS A 368 32.73 -9.76 -20.31
C HIS A 368 34.18 -9.33 -20.63
N PRO A 369 35.15 -9.66 -19.77
CA PRO A 369 36.56 -9.32 -19.99
C PRO A 369 37.15 -10.19 -21.11
N GLN A 370 37.95 -9.54 -21.96
CA GLN A 370 38.72 -10.15 -23.03
C GLN A 370 39.57 -11.33 -22.49
N ARG A 371 39.40 -12.50 -23.08
CA ARG A 371 40.36 -13.60 -22.96
C ARG A 371 41.61 -13.21 -23.75
N HIS A 372 42.73 -13.03 -23.06
CA HIS A 372 44.05 -13.03 -23.68
C HIS A 372 44.32 -14.41 -24.30
N SER A 373 44.53 -14.43 -25.61
CA SER A 373 45.10 -15.55 -26.34
C SER A 373 46.61 -15.59 -26.10
N LEU A 374 47.10 -16.71 -25.56
CA LEU A 374 48.52 -17.08 -25.56
C LEU A 374 48.93 -17.52 -26.98
N PRO A 375 50.13 -17.16 -27.46
CA PRO A 375 50.64 -17.66 -28.73
C PRO A 375 51.31 -19.04 -28.54
N MET A 376 50.94 -20.02 -29.35
CA MET A 376 51.78 -21.19 -29.63
C MET A 376 52.57 -20.96 -30.92
N ALA A 377 53.90 -21.02 -30.76
CA ALA A 377 54.93 -21.52 -31.67
C ALA A 377 54.80 -21.33 -33.19
N ARG A 378 55.83 -20.66 -33.74
CA ARG A 378 56.87 -21.37 -34.51
C ARG A 378 58.22 -21.09 -33.89
#